data_AF-A0ABD3MUG1-F1
#
_entry.id   AF-A0ABD3MUG1-F1
#
_cell.length_a   1.000
_cell.length_b   1.000
_cell.length_c   1.000
_cell.angle_alpha   90.00
_cell.angle_beta   90.00
_cell.angle_gamma   90.00
#
_symmetry.space_group_name_H-M   'P 1'
#
loop_
_entity.id
_entity.type
_entity.pdbx_description
1 polymer ?
#
loop_
_entity_poly.entity_id
_entity_poly.type
_entity_poly.pdbx_seq_one_letter_code
_entity_poly.pdbx_strand_id
1 'polypeptide(L)'
;MGGGTRGGRMDVANVVDPGGMDRRDYHYMDEGAMCDVVREMAREMRLGEDSAWHPYLDHVALPRLVASWNEGALGELQGLPPSADADRHVRWFDGRCRGGVDADAILDGDDVTARSLVAFVSRASEVGMIPVYDLLNHHNGKRNAKLSVTEEGVKLVAVVGDDRDRDNDDNDDADADGRRHRNDIIEKGQEIYLSYGLKTASTVYRDYGFVEEWPTCWNFMDPASGDNFAFVSFPHGVSAINPTGEYLRSMWSANASPAEYEARARMHTESLSVLDLERFARAAHDRSGEFPSTVDEDELKLEDIRKSMLVSDGDGGNISNVEDVINAISYRIAFKSALLGSALYAELIMATKFNEIESKEEL
;
A
#
# COMPACT_ATOMS: atom_id res chain seq x y z
N MET A 1 -14.68 34.17 -28.50
CA MET A 1 -15.06 32.81 -28.06
C MET A 1 -13.83 31.93 -28.24
N GLY A 2 -12.92 31.93 -27.27
CA GLY A 2 -11.73 31.08 -27.28
C GLY A 2 -11.99 29.87 -26.40
N GLY A 3 -12.23 28.71 -27.01
CA GLY A 3 -12.33 27.44 -26.30
C GLY A 3 -10.94 27.02 -25.84
N GLY A 4 -10.61 27.31 -24.59
CA GLY A 4 -9.43 26.75 -23.93
C GLY A 4 -9.64 25.24 -23.75
N THR A 5 -8.84 24.45 -24.46
CA THR A 5 -8.74 23.01 -24.24
C THR A 5 -8.25 22.78 -22.81
N ARG A 6 -9.14 22.33 -21.91
CA ARG A 6 -8.74 21.76 -20.63
C ARG A 6 -7.87 20.54 -20.95
N GLY A 7 -6.55 20.68 -20.79
CA GLY A 7 -5.63 19.54 -20.85
C GLY A 7 -6.14 18.49 -19.87
N GLY A 8 -6.43 17.29 -20.38
CA GLY A 8 -6.90 16.18 -19.56
C GLY A 8 -5.83 15.84 -18.54
N ARG A 9 -6.02 16.27 -17.29
CA ARG A 9 -5.23 15.82 -16.15
C ARG A 9 -5.54 14.32 -16.03
N MET A 10 -4.56 13.46 -16.32
CA MET A 10 -4.69 12.03 -16.05
C MET A 10 -4.96 11.89 -14.56
N ASP A 11 -6.08 11.26 -14.22
CA ASP A 11 -6.45 10.99 -12.84
C ASP A 11 -5.40 10.07 -12.23
N VAL A 12 -4.58 10.59 -11.32
CA VAL A 12 -3.58 9.78 -10.58
C VAL A 12 -4.29 8.67 -9.81
N ALA A 13 -5.57 8.88 -9.43
CA ALA A 13 -6.47 7.86 -8.93
C ALA A 13 -6.52 6.60 -9.82
N ASN A 14 -6.55 6.79 -11.14
CA ASN A 14 -6.58 5.71 -12.14
C ASN A 14 -5.19 5.15 -12.47
N VAL A 15 -4.11 5.74 -11.94
CA VAL A 15 -2.74 5.23 -12.09
C VAL A 15 -2.35 4.32 -10.93
N VAL A 16 -2.91 4.55 -9.74
CA VAL A 16 -2.67 3.71 -8.55
C VAL A 16 -3.66 2.55 -8.44
N ASP A 17 -4.77 2.58 -9.20
CA ASP A 17 -5.59 1.40 -9.48
C ASP A 17 -5.11 0.77 -10.82
N PRO A 18 -4.74 -0.52 -10.90
CA PRO A 18 -3.79 -1.04 -11.89
C PRO A 18 -4.33 -1.19 -13.32
N GLY A 19 -5.41 -0.49 -13.69
CA GLY A 19 -5.96 -0.53 -15.05
C GLY A 19 -5.06 0.08 -16.14
N GLY A 20 -3.98 0.79 -15.78
CA GLY A 20 -3.22 1.65 -16.69
C GLY A 20 -1.78 1.25 -17.05
N MET A 21 -1.22 0.14 -16.53
CA MET A 21 0.06 -0.38 -17.04
C MET A 21 -0.15 -1.08 -18.39
N ASP A 22 0.82 -0.93 -19.31
CA ASP A 22 0.73 -1.48 -20.68
C ASP A 22 0.46 -2.99 -20.63
N ARG A 23 -0.81 -3.37 -20.88
CA ARG A 23 -1.35 -4.74 -20.82
C ARG A 23 -0.67 -5.73 -21.77
N ARG A 24 0.32 -5.30 -22.54
CA ARG A 24 0.84 -6.05 -23.68
C ARG A 24 1.89 -7.10 -23.34
N ASP A 25 2.51 -7.06 -22.15
CA ASP A 25 3.62 -7.97 -21.82
C ASP A 25 3.37 -8.93 -20.64
N TYR A 26 2.27 -8.79 -19.91
CA TYR A 26 1.89 -9.73 -18.85
C TYR A 26 0.59 -10.44 -19.23
N HIS A 27 0.67 -11.77 -19.42
CA HIS A 27 -0.51 -12.64 -19.42
C HIS A 27 -1.11 -12.65 -18.00
N TYR A 28 -1.86 -11.61 -17.67
CA TYR A 28 -2.69 -11.59 -16.48
C TYR A 28 -3.58 -12.83 -16.50
N MET A 29 -3.64 -13.56 -15.37
CA MET A 29 -4.61 -14.63 -15.18
C MET A 29 -5.99 -14.09 -15.57
N ASP A 30 -6.68 -14.79 -16.49
CA ASP A 30 -8.05 -14.43 -16.79
C ASP A 30 -8.92 -14.69 -15.54
N GLU A 31 -10.04 -13.98 -15.41
CA GLU A 31 -10.92 -14.09 -14.23
C GLU A 31 -11.32 -15.54 -13.91
N GLY A 32 -11.53 -16.39 -14.93
CA GLY A 32 -11.80 -17.82 -14.79
C GLY A 32 -10.64 -18.59 -14.17
N ALA A 33 -9.40 -18.30 -14.61
CA ALA A 33 -8.21 -18.90 -14.02
C ALA A 33 -8.06 -18.52 -12.53
N MET A 34 -8.36 -17.28 -12.15
CA MET A 34 -8.36 -16.86 -10.75
C MET A 34 -9.39 -17.63 -9.91
N CYS A 35 -10.61 -17.82 -10.43
CA CYS A 35 -11.63 -18.63 -9.78
C CYS A 35 -11.16 -20.08 -9.56
N ASP A 36 -10.49 -20.66 -10.55
CA ASP A 36 -10.01 -22.04 -10.49
C ASP A 36 -8.90 -22.20 -9.45
N VAL A 37 -7.96 -21.25 -9.34
CA VAL A 37 -6.93 -21.27 -8.29
C VAL A 37 -7.56 -21.31 -6.89
N VAL A 38 -8.56 -20.46 -6.61
CA VAL A 38 -9.23 -20.44 -5.30
C VAL A 38 -9.95 -21.77 -5.03
N ARG A 39 -10.64 -22.33 -6.02
CA ARG A 39 -11.36 -23.61 -5.86
C ARG A 39 -10.41 -24.79 -5.69
N GLU A 40 -9.35 -24.86 -6.48
CA GLU A 40 -8.33 -25.89 -6.40
C GLU A 40 -7.63 -25.85 -5.05
N MET A 41 -7.19 -24.68 -4.61
CA MET A 41 -6.58 -24.55 -3.28
C MET A 41 -7.55 -24.92 -2.16
N ALA A 42 -8.83 -24.57 -2.26
CA ALA A 42 -9.85 -25.01 -1.30
C ALA A 42 -10.04 -26.54 -1.33
N ARG A 43 -9.93 -27.18 -2.49
CA ARG A 43 -9.96 -28.65 -2.60
C ARG A 43 -8.72 -29.26 -1.92
N GLU A 44 -7.53 -28.74 -2.20
CA GLU A 44 -6.28 -29.21 -1.60
C GLU A 44 -6.26 -29.05 -0.08
N MET A 45 -6.74 -27.92 0.44
CA MET A 45 -6.89 -27.72 1.89
C MET A 45 -7.82 -28.76 2.53
N ARG A 46 -8.92 -29.14 1.86
CA ARG A 46 -9.86 -30.18 2.37
C ARG A 46 -9.25 -31.57 2.40
N LEU A 47 -8.29 -31.86 1.53
CA LEU A 47 -7.57 -33.14 1.54
C LEU A 47 -6.66 -33.28 2.76
N GLY A 48 -6.30 -32.18 3.43
CA GLY A 48 -5.42 -32.23 4.60
C GLY A 48 -4.11 -32.92 4.25
N GLU A 49 -3.66 -33.86 5.09
CA GLU A 49 -2.41 -34.62 4.90
C GLU A 49 -2.34 -35.42 3.58
N ASP A 50 -3.49 -35.71 2.95
CA ASP A 50 -3.52 -36.40 1.65
C ASP A 50 -3.18 -35.48 0.46
N SER A 51 -3.12 -34.16 0.67
CA SER A 51 -2.69 -33.22 -0.38
C SER A 51 -1.18 -33.23 -0.54
N ALA A 52 -0.71 -33.26 -1.79
CA ALA A 52 0.69 -33.00 -2.11
C ALA A 52 1.16 -31.61 -1.66
N TRP A 53 0.23 -30.67 -1.48
CA TRP A 53 0.47 -29.30 -1.04
C TRP A 53 0.27 -29.10 0.47
N HIS A 54 -0.07 -30.15 1.22
CA HIS A 54 -0.29 -30.05 2.66
C HIS A 54 0.84 -29.35 3.41
N PRO A 55 2.14 -29.66 3.17
CA PRO A 55 3.22 -28.97 3.89
C PRO A 55 3.24 -27.46 3.67
N TYR A 56 2.83 -27.00 2.49
CA TYR A 56 2.70 -25.57 2.20
C TYR A 56 1.44 -24.98 2.85
N LEU A 57 0.28 -25.57 2.58
CA LEU A 57 -1.02 -25.04 3.01
C LEU A 57 -1.21 -25.04 4.55
N ASP A 58 -0.55 -25.95 5.26
CA ASP A 58 -0.55 -26.00 6.72
C ASP A 58 0.28 -24.87 7.36
N HIS A 59 1.32 -24.39 6.67
CA HIS A 59 2.21 -23.33 7.16
C HIS A 59 1.82 -21.92 6.70
N VAL A 60 0.88 -21.81 5.77
CA VAL A 60 0.41 -20.53 5.26
C VAL A 60 -0.40 -19.81 6.34
N ALA A 61 0.26 -18.88 7.04
CA ALA A 61 -0.41 -17.95 7.95
C ALA A 61 -1.25 -16.95 7.15
N LEU A 62 -2.54 -16.89 7.44
CA LEU A 62 -3.48 -16.03 6.73
C LEU A 62 -3.77 -14.77 7.56
N PRO A 63 -3.68 -13.57 6.95
CA PRO A 63 -4.12 -12.36 7.64
C PRO A 63 -5.64 -12.38 7.82
N ARG A 64 -6.14 -11.71 8.86
CA ARG A 64 -7.56 -11.32 8.93
C ARG A 64 -7.74 -10.11 8.02
N LEU A 65 -8.43 -10.31 6.89
CA LEU A 65 -8.73 -9.22 5.97
C LEU A 65 -9.86 -8.34 6.51
N VAL A 66 -9.91 -7.07 6.10
CA VAL A 66 -10.99 -6.15 6.48
C VAL A 66 -12.38 -6.70 6.11
N ALA A 67 -12.45 -7.53 5.06
CA ALA A 67 -13.68 -8.23 4.65
C ALA A 67 -14.28 -9.14 5.74
N SER A 68 -13.48 -9.65 6.67
CA SER A 68 -13.92 -10.57 7.73
C SER A 68 -14.11 -9.88 9.08
N TRP A 69 -14.07 -8.55 9.12
CA TRP A 69 -14.20 -7.77 10.35
C TRP A 69 -15.66 -7.61 10.75
N ASN A 70 -15.91 -7.57 12.06
CA ASN A 70 -17.23 -7.28 12.59
C ASN A 70 -17.62 -5.80 12.40
N GLU A 71 -18.90 -5.48 12.61
CA GLU A 71 -19.43 -4.12 12.47
C GLU A 71 -18.74 -3.10 13.39
N GLY A 72 -18.26 -3.51 14.57
CA GLY A 72 -17.55 -2.64 15.50
C GLY A 72 -16.22 -2.15 14.94
N ALA A 73 -15.40 -3.08 14.42
CA ALA A 73 -14.12 -2.75 13.79
C ALA A 73 -14.31 -1.96 12.48
N LEU A 74 -15.29 -2.35 11.65
CA LEU A 74 -15.64 -1.60 10.42
C LEU A 74 -16.15 -0.19 10.73
N GLY A 75 -16.87 -0.01 11.84
CA GLY A 75 -17.34 1.28 12.32
C GLY A 75 -16.20 2.26 12.63
N GLU A 76 -15.02 1.77 13.03
CA GLU A 76 -13.85 2.62 13.24
C GLU A 76 -13.26 3.17 11.93
N LEU A 77 -13.59 2.58 10.78
CA LEU A 77 -13.17 3.07 9.45
C LEU A 77 -14.15 4.11 8.87
N GLN A 78 -15.05 4.69 9.67
CA GLN A 78 -16.01 5.70 9.20
C GLN A 78 -15.30 6.85 8.46
N GLY A 79 -15.69 7.06 7.20
CA GLY A 79 -15.10 8.09 6.35
C GLY A 79 -13.70 7.73 5.81
N LEU A 80 -13.25 6.49 5.94
CA LEU A 80 -11.97 6.05 5.38
C LEU A 80 -12.16 4.89 4.40
N PRO A 81 -11.44 4.86 3.27
CA PRO A 81 -11.26 3.60 2.55
C PRO A 81 -10.44 2.64 3.42
N PRO A 82 -10.70 1.32 3.43
CA PRO A 82 -11.58 0.62 2.51
C PRO A 82 -13.01 0.38 3.05
N SER A 83 -13.58 1.20 3.93
CA SER A 83 -14.89 0.88 4.55
C SER A 83 -16.02 0.57 3.57
N ALA A 84 -16.09 1.28 2.44
CA ALA A 84 -17.12 1.08 1.41
C ALA A 84 -16.82 -0.08 0.43
N ASP A 85 -15.60 -0.61 0.43
CA ASP A 85 -15.13 -1.66 -0.48
C ASP A 85 -14.39 -2.79 0.25
N ALA A 86 -14.60 -2.92 1.56
CA ALA A 86 -13.97 -3.92 2.41
C ALA A 86 -14.24 -5.35 1.90
N ASP A 87 -15.45 -5.58 1.41
CA ASP A 87 -15.95 -6.86 0.91
C ASP A 87 -15.72 -7.09 -0.59
N ARG A 88 -14.95 -6.23 -1.28
CA ARG A 88 -14.82 -6.24 -2.75
C ARG A 88 -14.43 -7.61 -3.30
N HIS A 89 -13.46 -8.28 -2.66
CA HIS A 89 -12.98 -9.59 -3.11
C HIS A 89 -14.01 -10.69 -2.90
N VAL A 90 -14.78 -10.62 -1.82
CA VAL A 90 -15.90 -11.53 -1.54
C VAL A 90 -16.98 -11.36 -2.61
N ARG A 91 -17.41 -10.12 -2.87
CA ARG A 91 -18.39 -9.82 -3.93
C ARG A 91 -17.92 -10.22 -5.32
N TRP A 92 -16.63 -10.03 -5.62
CA TRP A 92 -16.05 -10.50 -6.88
C TRP A 92 -16.14 -12.02 -6.99
N PHE A 93 -15.69 -12.75 -5.97
CA PHE A 93 -15.67 -14.20 -5.99
C PHE A 93 -17.07 -14.80 -6.10
N ASP A 94 -18.02 -14.30 -5.31
CA ASP A 94 -19.43 -14.73 -5.38
C ASP A 94 -20.03 -14.47 -6.77
N GLY A 95 -19.93 -13.23 -7.26
CA GLY A 95 -20.55 -12.81 -8.51
C GLY A 95 -19.94 -13.43 -9.77
N ARG A 96 -18.62 -13.65 -9.80
CA ARG A 96 -17.88 -14.13 -10.99
C ARG A 96 -17.63 -15.63 -10.96
N CYS A 97 -17.30 -16.17 -9.80
CA CYS A 97 -17.00 -17.59 -9.68
C CYS A 97 -18.27 -18.41 -9.38
N ARG A 98 -19.44 -17.80 -9.16
CA ARG A 98 -20.69 -18.53 -8.84
C ARG A 98 -20.46 -19.60 -7.76
N GLY A 99 -19.61 -19.27 -6.80
CA GLY A 99 -18.94 -20.22 -5.93
C GLY A 99 -19.86 -20.93 -4.95
N GLY A 100 -21.12 -20.49 -4.82
CA GLY A 100 -22.04 -21.00 -3.80
C GLY A 100 -21.47 -20.87 -2.39
N VAL A 101 -20.49 -19.98 -2.21
CA VAL A 101 -19.96 -19.64 -0.90
C VAL A 101 -20.98 -18.72 -0.29
N ASP A 102 -21.62 -19.20 0.78
CA ASP A 102 -22.42 -18.32 1.60
C ASP A 102 -21.51 -17.20 2.12
N ALA A 103 -21.87 -15.96 1.88
CA ALA A 103 -21.09 -14.82 2.36
C ALA A 103 -20.91 -14.89 3.89
N ASP A 104 -21.90 -15.47 4.58
CA ASP A 104 -21.86 -15.71 6.02
C ASP A 104 -20.83 -16.80 6.39
N ALA A 105 -20.61 -17.81 5.53
CA ALA A 105 -19.58 -18.83 5.74
C ALA A 105 -18.15 -18.29 5.59
N ILE A 106 -17.96 -17.17 4.86
CA ILE A 106 -16.68 -16.44 4.86
C ILE A 106 -16.42 -15.76 6.19
N LEU A 107 -17.47 -15.23 6.83
CA LEU A 107 -17.38 -14.52 8.10
C LEU A 107 -17.13 -15.46 9.28
N ASP A 108 -17.69 -16.68 9.23
CA ASP A 108 -17.56 -17.67 10.30
C ASP A 108 -16.18 -18.36 10.36
N GLY A 109 -15.30 -18.15 9.36
CA GLY A 109 -13.89 -18.59 9.39
C GLY A 109 -13.65 -20.11 9.30
N ASP A 110 -14.71 -20.92 9.33
CA ASP A 110 -14.65 -22.39 9.19
C ASP A 110 -14.77 -22.85 7.72
N ASP A 111 -15.08 -21.94 6.79
CA ASP A 111 -15.10 -22.29 5.37
C ASP A 111 -13.69 -22.31 4.78
N VAL A 112 -13.24 -23.51 4.42
CA VAL A 112 -12.01 -23.75 3.67
C VAL A 112 -11.96 -22.93 2.38
N THR A 113 -13.09 -22.62 1.75
CA THR A 113 -13.17 -21.77 0.56
C THR A 113 -12.86 -20.32 0.88
N ALA A 114 -13.34 -19.80 2.01
CA ALA A 114 -13.03 -18.47 2.49
C ALA A 114 -11.55 -18.32 2.81
N ARG A 115 -10.98 -19.30 3.53
CA ARG A 115 -9.53 -19.35 3.80
C ARG A 115 -8.72 -19.37 2.50
N SER A 116 -9.18 -20.14 1.50
CA SER A 116 -8.56 -20.15 0.18
C SER A 116 -8.65 -18.79 -0.53
N LEU A 117 -9.80 -18.11 -0.47
CA LEU A 117 -9.93 -16.76 -1.04
C LEU A 117 -8.98 -15.76 -0.35
N VAL A 118 -8.91 -15.79 0.98
CA VAL A 118 -7.97 -14.94 1.74
C VAL A 118 -6.53 -15.22 1.36
N ALA A 119 -6.15 -16.49 1.26
CA ALA A 119 -4.82 -16.89 0.81
C ALA A 119 -4.53 -16.34 -0.60
N PHE A 120 -5.47 -16.49 -1.53
CA PHE A 120 -5.30 -15.99 -2.88
C PHE A 120 -5.14 -14.46 -2.91
N VAL A 121 -6.03 -13.72 -2.26
CA VAL A 121 -5.98 -12.25 -2.23
C VAL A 121 -4.67 -11.72 -1.62
N SER A 122 -4.22 -12.34 -0.53
CA SER A 122 -3.07 -11.83 0.24
C SER A 122 -1.72 -12.35 -0.23
N ARG A 123 -1.67 -13.45 -1.01
CA ARG A 123 -0.41 -14.15 -1.32
C ARG A 123 -0.22 -14.49 -2.80
N ALA A 124 -1.26 -14.44 -3.63
CA ALA A 124 -1.11 -14.74 -5.05
C ALA A 124 -0.22 -13.68 -5.73
N SER A 125 0.63 -14.17 -6.63
CA SER A 125 1.35 -13.37 -7.60
C SER A 125 0.57 -13.28 -8.92
N GLU A 126 1.10 -12.53 -9.88
CA GLU A 126 0.56 -12.44 -11.23
C GLU A 126 0.50 -13.80 -11.98
N VAL A 127 1.30 -14.78 -11.56
CA VAL A 127 1.32 -16.14 -12.11
C VAL A 127 0.70 -17.19 -11.18
N GLY A 128 0.01 -16.77 -10.11
CA GLY A 128 -0.67 -17.64 -9.16
C GLY A 128 0.06 -17.78 -7.82
N MET A 129 -0.24 -18.85 -7.08
CA MET A 129 0.38 -19.15 -5.77
C MET A 129 1.77 -19.74 -5.99
N ILE A 130 2.78 -19.17 -5.34
CA ILE A 130 4.17 -19.62 -5.46
C ILE A 130 4.69 -19.96 -4.05
N PRO A 131 4.73 -21.25 -3.68
CA PRO A 131 5.25 -21.67 -2.39
C PRO A 131 6.66 -21.14 -2.13
N VAL A 132 6.97 -20.85 -0.87
CA VAL A 132 8.24 -20.26 -0.38
C VAL A 132 8.40 -18.79 -0.78
N TYR A 133 8.06 -18.39 -2.00
CA TYR A 133 8.13 -16.99 -2.43
C TYR A 133 7.14 -16.12 -1.67
N ASP A 134 5.92 -16.59 -1.48
CA ASP A 134 4.86 -15.87 -0.76
C ASP A 134 5.08 -15.79 0.77
N LEU A 135 6.19 -16.35 1.28
CA LEU A 135 6.64 -16.16 2.67
C LEU A 135 7.46 -14.88 2.84
N LEU A 136 7.88 -14.25 1.74
CA LEU A 136 8.69 -13.04 1.77
C LEU A 136 7.82 -11.82 2.08
N ASN A 137 8.24 -11.03 3.05
CA ASN A 137 7.48 -9.87 3.49
C ASN A 137 7.65 -8.67 2.53
N HIS A 138 6.68 -7.78 2.61
CA HIS A 138 6.69 -6.50 1.92
C HIS A 138 7.51 -5.45 2.68
N HIS A 139 8.33 -4.68 1.98
CA HIS A 139 8.90 -3.44 2.52
C HIS A 139 9.34 -2.47 1.41
N ASN A 140 8.64 -1.34 1.23
CA ASN A 140 8.97 -0.36 0.19
C ASN A 140 10.37 0.27 0.37
N GLY A 141 10.80 0.57 1.60
CA GLY A 141 12.14 1.10 1.88
C GLY A 141 13.32 0.11 1.93
N LYS A 142 13.09 -1.21 1.90
CA LYS A 142 14.15 -2.25 2.06
C LYS A 142 14.08 -3.37 1.02
N ARG A 143 13.39 -3.14 -0.10
CA ARG A 143 13.27 -4.12 -1.17
C ARG A 143 14.65 -4.57 -1.64
N ASN A 144 14.91 -5.88 -1.54
CA ASN A 144 16.17 -6.49 -1.93
C ASN A 144 16.00 -7.75 -2.79
N ALA A 145 14.76 -8.14 -3.11
CA ALA A 145 14.48 -9.21 -4.05
C ALA A 145 13.27 -8.89 -4.96
N LYS A 146 13.20 -9.60 -6.09
CA LYS A 146 12.08 -9.55 -7.04
C LYS A 146 11.85 -10.91 -7.69
N LEU A 147 10.63 -11.09 -8.17
CA LEU A 147 10.29 -12.21 -9.03
C LEU A 147 10.80 -11.98 -10.45
N SER A 148 11.34 -13.03 -11.06
CA SER A 148 11.63 -13.09 -12.49
C SER A 148 10.90 -14.30 -13.05
N VAL A 149 9.91 -14.05 -13.90
CA VAL A 149 9.16 -15.08 -14.61
C VAL A 149 9.86 -15.31 -15.95
N THR A 150 10.24 -16.54 -16.22
CA THR A 150 10.86 -16.98 -17.48
C THR A 150 10.09 -18.15 -18.08
N GLU A 151 10.41 -18.54 -19.31
CA GLU A 151 9.85 -19.76 -19.92
C GLU A 151 10.16 -21.04 -19.12
N GLU A 152 11.23 -21.02 -18.31
CA GLU A 152 11.64 -22.13 -17.44
C GLU A 152 10.89 -22.14 -16.10
N GLY A 153 10.05 -21.14 -15.82
CA GLY A 153 9.31 -20.98 -14.58
C GLY A 153 9.69 -19.71 -13.82
N VAL A 154 9.64 -19.78 -12.49
CA VAL A 154 9.76 -18.60 -11.65
C VAL A 154 11.07 -18.63 -10.85
N LYS A 155 11.80 -17.51 -10.87
CA LYS A 155 13.07 -17.33 -10.14
C LYS A 155 12.98 -16.13 -9.22
N LEU A 156 13.38 -16.30 -7.97
CA LEU A 156 13.65 -15.18 -7.06
C LEU A 156 15.04 -14.62 -7.38
N VAL A 157 15.12 -13.34 -7.69
CA VAL A 157 16.37 -12.67 -8.04
C VAL A 157 16.64 -11.57 -7.03
N ALA A 158 17.85 -11.53 -6.50
CA ALA A 158 18.30 -10.41 -5.69
C ALA A 158 18.26 -9.13 -6.54
N VAL A 159 17.75 -8.07 -5.95
CA VAL A 159 17.67 -6.77 -6.59
C VAL A 159 19.03 -6.11 -6.42
N VAL A 160 19.96 -6.48 -7.31
CA VAL A 160 21.25 -5.81 -7.45
C VAL A 160 20.98 -4.48 -8.14
N GLY A 161 21.50 -3.37 -7.62
CA GLY A 161 21.54 -2.10 -8.31
C GLY A 161 22.01 -2.34 -9.74
N ASP A 162 21.20 -1.93 -10.71
CA ASP A 162 21.47 -2.23 -12.11
C ASP A 162 22.78 -1.54 -12.50
N ASP A 163 23.88 -2.29 -12.52
CA ASP A 163 25.21 -1.82 -12.91
C ASP A 163 25.26 -1.43 -14.40
N ARG A 164 24.15 -1.42 -15.12
CA ARG A 164 24.09 -1.06 -16.55
C ARG A 164 24.40 0.41 -16.86
N ASP A 165 24.54 1.27 -15.85
CA ASP A 165 25.14 2.60 -16.02
C ASP A 165 26.68 2.61 -15.79
N ARG A 166 27.33 1.47 -15.51
CA ARG A 166 28.80 1.40 -15.31
C ARG A 166 29.64 1.54 -16.57
N ASP A 167 29.07 1.36 -17.75
CA ASP A 167 29.89 1.27 -18.97
C ASP A 167 30.24 2.65 -19.59
N ASN A 168 29.83 3.78 -18.99
CA ASN A 168 30.00 5.11 -19.62
C ASN A 168 30.61 6.23 -18.75
N ASP A 169 31.03 5.99 -17.50
CA ASP A 169 31.69 7.04 -16.71
C ASP A 169 32.98 6.52 -16.06
N ASP A 170 34.11 6.81 -16.70
CA ASP A 170 35.48 6.74 -16.14
C ASP A 170 35.72 7.84 -15.08
N ASN A 171 34.67 8.46 -14.53
CA ASN A 171 34.79 9.49 -13.51
C ASN A 171 34.79 8.85 -12.12
N ASP A 172 36.02 8.57 -11.68
CA ASP A 172 36.48 8.08 -10.37
C ASP A 172 36.19 9.07 -9.21
N ASP A 173 34.95 9.57 -9.08
CA ASP A 173 34.51 10.26 -7.86
C ASP A 173 34.06 9.21 -6.84
N ALA A 174 35.00 8.40 -6.40
CA ALA A 174 34.88 7.69 -5.13
C ALA A 174 34.78 8.75 -4.02
N ASP A 175 33.69 8.74 -3.25
CA ASP A 175 33.66 9.46 -1.98
C ASP A 175 34.93 9.13 -1.18
N ALA A 176 35.45 10.10 -0.43
CA ALA A 176 36.76 10.01 0.23
C ALA A 176 36.93 8.82 1.21
N ASP A 177 35.88 8.03 1.47
CA ASP A 177 35.92 6.78 2.25
C ASP A 177 35.93 5.49 1.40
N GLY A 178 35.74 5.58 0.07
CA GLY A 178 35.77 4.47 -0.88
C GLY A 178 34.64 3.45 -0.74
N ARG A 179 33.63 3.68 0.10
CA ARG A 179 32.48 2.78 0.29
C ARG A 179 31.37 3.17 -0.66
N ARG A 180 31.36 2.55 -1.83
CA ARG A 180 30.13 2.43 -2.62
C ARG A 180 29.06 1.81 -1.72
N HIS A 181 27.95 2.51 -1.51
CA HIS A 181 26.78 2.00 -0.80
C HIS A 181 26.23 0.79 -1.55
N ARG A 182 26.75 -0.40 -1.22
CA ARG A 182 26.24 -1.68 -1.69
C ARG A 182 24.91 -1.93 -0.98
N ASN A 183 23.83 -1.39 -1.54
CA ASN A 183 22.50 -1.92 -1.28
C ASN A 183 22.32 -3.34 -1.90
N ASP A 184 23.39 -3.89 -2.49
CA ASP A 184 23.41 -5.10 -3.32
C ASP A 184 23.69 -6.40 -2.56
N ILE A 185 23.94 -6.35 -1.25
CA ILE A 185 24.28 -7.54 -0.45
C ILE A 185 23.25 -7.71 0.66
N ILE A 186 22.40 -8.73 0.50
CA ILE A 186 21.61 -9.25 1.62
C ILE A 186 22.58 -10.00 2.53
N GLU A 187 22.92 -9.41 3.67
CA GLU A 187 23.86 -10.01 4.59
C GLU A 187 23.26 -11.24 5.28
N LYS A 188 24.12 -12.15 5.74
CA LYS A 188 23.68 -13.33 6.50
C LYS A 188 22.90 -12.88 7.74
N GLY A 189 21.65 -13.34 7.85
CA GLY A 189 20.77 -13.02 8.96
C GLY A 189 19.86 -11.81 8.72
N GLN A 190 19.98 -11.14 7.57
CA GLN A 190 19.01 -10.14 7.14
C GLN A 190 17.80 -10.80 6.47
N GLU A 191 16.66 -10.13 6.61
CA GLU A 191 15.41 -10.52 5.97
C GLU A 191 15.42 -10.16 4.47
N ILE A 192 14.73 -10.98 3.68
CA ILE A 192 14.52 -10.76 2.26
C ILE A 192 13.15 -10.09 2.08
N TYR A 193 13.14 -8.88 1.52
CA TYR A 193 11.93 -8.10 1.29
C TYR A 193 11.63 -7.95 -0.20
N LEU A 194 10.33 -8.03 -0.51
CA LEU A 194 9.76 -7.75 -1.81
C LEU A 194 9.02 -6.40 -1.80
N SER A 195 8.62 -5.95 -2.98
CA SER A 195 7.53 -4.97 -3.12
C SER A 195 6.30 -5.69 -3.66
N TYR A 196 5.13 -5.31 -3.15
CA TYR A 196 3.83 -5.83 -3.63
C TYR A 196 3.27 -4.99 -4.77
N GLY A 197 4.12 -4.15 -5.38
CA GLY A 197 3.76 -3.21 -6.43
C GLY A 197 3.37 -1.83 -5.90
N LEU A 198 3.04 -0.94 -6.82
CA LEU A 198 2.52 0.38 -6.52
C LEU A 198 1.03 0.26 -6.15
N LYS A 199 0.71 0.42 -4.87
CA LYS A 199 -0.65 0.35 -4.33
C LYS A 199 -0.87 1.51 -3.37
N THR A 200 -2.13 1.93 -3.20
CA THR A 200 -2.48 2.81 -2.09
C THR A 200 -2.42 2.03 -0.78
N ALA A 201 -2.17 2.71 0.33
CA ALA A 201 -2.25 2.14 1.67
C ALA A 201 -3.62 1.55 1.95
N SER A 202 -4.71 2.14 1.44
CA SER A 202 -6.06 1.58 1.54
C SER A 202 -6.18 0.23 0.82
N THR A 203 -5.53 0.08 -0.34
CA THR A 203 -5.47 -1.18 -1.08
C THR A 203 -4.63 -2.20 -0.33
N VAL A 204 -3.45 -1.80 0.17
CA VAL A 204 -2.59 -2.72 0.92
C VAL A 204 -3.27 -3.18 2.21
N TYR A 205 -3.90 -2.27 2.91
CA TYR A 205 -4.62 -2.57 4.13
C TYR A 205 -5.81 -3.50 3.91
N ARG A 206 -6.61 -3.28 2.86
CA ARG A 206 -7.72 -4.17 2.48
C ARG A 206 -7.23 -5.57 2.10
N ASP A 207 -6.18 -5.64 1.27
CA ASP A 207 -5.76 -6.87 0.61
C ASP A 207 -4.80 -7.72 1.47
N TYR A 208 -4.05 -7.10 2.38
CA TYR A 208 -3.02 -7.76 3.17
C TYR A 208 -3.14 -7.55 4.68
N GLY A 209 -4.02 -6.67 5.16
CA GLY A 209 -4.27 -6.46 6.58
C GLY A 209 -3.21 -5.66 7.32
N PHE A 210 -2.37 -4.88 6.62
CA PHE A 210 -1.35 -4.03 7.23
C PHE A 210 -1.22 -2.68 6.52
N VAL A 211 -0.61 -1.70 7.20
CA VAL A 211 -0.24 -0.40 6.61
C VAL A 211 1.23 -0.45 6.26
N GLU A 212 1.58 -0.12 5.02
CA GLU A 212 2.98 -0.11 4.59
C GLU A 212 3.78 0.86 5.46
N GLU A 213 5.00 0.44 5.80
CA GLU A 213 6.04 1.38 6.17
C GLU A 213 6.39 2.29 4.98
N TRP A 214 7.17 3.32 5.26
CA TRP A 214 7.55 4.32 4.28
C TRP A 214 8.33 3.75 3.07
N PRO A 215 8.17 4.36 1.88
CA PRO A 215 7.12 5.32 1.51
C PRO A 215 5.72 4.71 1.48
N THR A 216 4.72 5.53 1.81
CA THR A 216 3.31 5.11 1.86
C THR A 216 2.47 5.99 0.93
N CYS A 217 1.73 5.38 0.00
CA CYS A 217 0.89 6.11 -0.95
C CYS A 217 -0.55 6.22 -0.44
N TRP A 218 -1.09 7.43 -0.40
CA TRP A 218 -2.43 7.73 0.08
C TRP A 218 -3.23 8.47 -0.99
N ASN A 219 -4.55 8.36 -0.89
CA ASN A 219 -5.48 9.15 -1.70
C ASN A 219 -6.74 9.49 -0.91
N PHE A 220 -7.38 10.59 -1.29
CA PHE A 220 -8.69 10.98 -0.77
C PHE A 220 -9.44 11.84 -1.79
N MET A 221 -10.77 11.80 -1.71
CA MET A 221 -11.64 12.67 -2.48
C MET A 221 -11.99 13.89 -1.63
N ASP A 222 -11.80 15.08 -2.19
CA ASP A 222 -12.32 16.31 -1.60
C ASP A 222 -13.83 16.37 -1.85
N PRO A 223 -14.67 16.37 -0.81
CA PRO A 223 -16.11 16.37 -0.97
C PRO A 223 -16.65 17.69 -1.53
N ALA A 224 -15.93 18.80 -1.38
CA ALA A 224 -16.38 20.10 -1.87
C ALA A 224 -16.20 20.24 -3.40
N SER A 225 -15.04 19.81 -3.92
CA SER A 225 -14.72 19.91 -5.35
C SER A 225 -15.03 18.63 -6.14
N GLY A 226 -15.07 17.48 -5.47
CA GLY A 226 -15.06 16.17 -6.10
C GLY A 226 -13.68 15.76 -6.65
N ASP A 227 -12.64 16.57 -6.45
CA ASP A 227 -11.30 16.25 -6.90
C ASP A 227 -10.72 15.09 -6.08
N ASN A 228 -10.02 14.16 -6.75
CA ASN A 228 -9.25 13.14 -6.06
C ASN A 228 -7.79 13.58 -5.91
N PHE A 229 -7.36 13.73 -4.66
CA PHE A 229 -5.98 14.01 -4.31
C PHE A 229 -5.22 12.72 -4.02
N ALA A 230 -3.95 12.70 -4.39
CA ALA A 230 -3.03 11.61 -4.05
C ALA A 230 -1.75 12.20 -3.46
N PHE A 231 -1.13 11.49 -2.54
CA PHE A 231 0.16 11.90 -1.98
C PHE A 231 0.98 10.69 -1.57
N VAL A 232 2.30 10.82 -1.62
CA VAL A 232 3.21 9.83 -1.04
C VAL A 232 3.87 10.49 0.15
N SER A 233 3.63 9.92 1.32
CA SER A 233 4.19 10.41 2.57
C SER A 233 5.51 9.69 2.86
N PHE A 234 6.46 10.40 3.47
CA PHE A 234 7.80 9.92 3.83
C PHE A 234 8.09 10.18 5.31
N PRO A 235 9.18 9.59 5.85
CA PRO A 235 9.69 10.01 7.14
C PRO A 235 9.98 11.52 7.16
N HIS A 236 10.07 12.09 8.37
CA HIS A 236 10.37 13.51 8.59
C HIS A 236 9.36 14.51 7.99
N GLY A 237 8.15 14.04 7.64
CA GLY A 237 7.07 14.90 7.16
C GLY A 237 7.23 15.38 5.71
N VAL A 238 8.18 14.84 4.94
CA VAL A 238 8.28 15.13 3.50
C VAL A 238 7.15 14.40 2.77
N SER A 239 6.56 15.04 1.77
CA SER A 239 5.50 14.43 0.96
C SER A 239 5.59 14.81 -0.51
N ALA A 240 5.37 13.85 -1.40
CA ALA A 240 5.13 14.11 -2.82
C ALA A 240 3.63 14.35 -3.03
N ILE A 241 3.24 15.58 -3.34
CA ILE A 241 1.83 15.97 -3.49
C ILE A 241 1.37 15.82 -4.94
N ASN A 242 0.25 15.14 -5.17
CA ASN A 242 -0.29 14.82 -6.50
C ASN A 242 0.78 14.32 -7.47
N PRO A 243 1.55 13.28 -7.10
CA PRO A 243 2.61 12.75 -7.94
C PRO A 243 2.08 12.26 -9.28
N THR A 244 2.85 12.44 -10.36
CA THR A 244 2.46 11.89 -11.66
C THR A 244 2.61 10.36 -11.66
N GLY A 245 1.94 9.70 -12.62
CA GLY A 245 2.13 8.26 -12.82
C GLY A 245 3.57 7.85 -13.13
N GLU A 246 4.30 8.71 -13.83
CA GLU A 246 5.72 8.51 -14.11
C GLU A 246 6.59 8.65 -12.86
N TYR A 247 6.28 9.64 -12.00
CA TYR A 247 6.93 9.79 -10.71
C TYR A 247 6.75 8.54 -9.85
N LEU A 248 5.51 8.05 -9.73
CA LEU A 248 5.22 6.83 -8.96
C LEU A 248 5.91 5.60 -9.56
N ARG A 249 5.89 5.42 -10.89
CA ARG A 249 6.62 4.32 -11.53
C ARG A 249 8.11 4.39 -11.29
N SER A 250 8.72 5.57 -11.40
CA SER A 250 10.17 5.73 -11.19
C SER A 250 10.59 5.50 -9.74
N MET A 251 9.73 5.86 -8.79
CA MET A 251 9.96 5.56 -7.37
C MET A 251 9.89 4.06 -7.10
N TRP A 252 8.89 3.36 -7.63
CA TRP A 252 8.75 1.91 -7.41
C TRP A 252 9.66 1.07 -8.30
N SER A 253 10.23 1.59 -9.38
CA SER A 253 11.21 0.84 -10.20
C SER A 253 12.65 1.02 -9.72
N ALA A 254 12.97 2.14 -9.07
CA ALA A 254 14.32 2.44 -8.63
C ALA A 254 14.71 1.62 -7.39
N ASN A 255 16.00 1.30 -7.24
CA ASN A 255 16.58 0.85 -5.97
C ASN A 255 17.14 2.05 -5.21
N ALA A 256 16.34 3.10 -5.10
CA ALA A 256 16.76 4.30 -4.39
C ALA A 256 16.67 4.06 -2.88
N SER A 257 17.59 4.67 -2.15
CA SER A 257 17.55 4.78 -0.70
C SER A 257 16.35 5.65 -0.26
N PRO A 258 15.89 5.50 0.99
CA PRO A 258 14.85 6.38 1.55
C PRO A 258 15.17 7.88 1.39
N ALA A 259 16.43 8.27 1.58
CA ALA A 259 16.88 9.66 1.44
C ALA A 259 16.76 10.18 -0.01
N GLU A 260 17.06 9.34 -1.00
CA GLU A 260 16.88 9.71 -2.42
C GLU A 260 15.40 9.86 -2.77
N TYR A 261 14.52 9.01 -2.24
CA TYR A 261 13.10 9.18 -2.44
C TYR A 261 12.56 10.46 -1.80
N GLU A 262 12.97 10.77 -0.57
CA GLU A 262 12.64 12.03 0.10
C GLU A 262 13.12 13.24 -0.71
N ALA A 263 14.35 13.21 -1.24
CA ALA A 263 14.88 14.28 -2.09
C ALA A 263 14.06 14.46 -3.37
N ARG A 264 13.66 13.35 -4.03
CA ARG A 264 12.79 13.38 -5.21
C ARG A 264 11.40 13.92 -4.87
N ALA A 265 10.83 13.53 -3.74
CA ALA A 265 9.53 14.03 -3.26
C ALA A 265 9.56 15.53 -3.00
N ARG A 266 10.64 16.02 -2.38
CA ARG A 266 10.87 17.45 -2.17
C ARG A 266 10.92 18.22 -3.49
N MET A 267 11.79 17.79 -4.42
CA MET A 267 11.91 18.45 -5.74
C MET A 267 10.57 18.44 -6.50
N HIS A 268 9.82 17.33 -6.47
CA HIS A 268 8.51 17.24 -7.08
C HIS A 268 7.53 18.26 -6.47
N THR A 269 7.39 18.28 -5.15
CA THR A 269 6.44 19.19 -4.48
C THR A 269 6.86 20.66 -4.61
N GLU A 270 8.15 20.96 -4.56
CA GLU A 270 8.68 22.31 -4.83
C GLU A 270 8.43 22.77 -6.28
N SER A 271 8.25 21.86 -7.24
CA SER A 271 7.89 22.21 -8.60
C SER A 271 6.42 22.62 -8.78
N LEU A 272 5.56 22.33 -7.81
CA LEU A 272 4.13 22.62 -7.90
C LEU A 272 3.83 24.13 -7.81
N SER A 273 2.72 24.54 -8.42
CA SER A 273 2.25 25.93 -8.29
C SER A 273 1.74 26.19 -6.86
N VAL A 274 1.83 27.45 -6.41
CA VAL A 274 1.26 27.87 -5.11
C VAL A 274 -0.24 27.53 -5.04
N LEU A 275 -0.96 27.69 -6.15
CA LEU A 275 -2.38 27.36 -6.22
C LEU A 275 -2.66 25.85 -6.04
N ASP A 276 -1.82 24.97 -6.62
CA ASP A 276 -1.97 23.52 -6.41
C ASP A 276 -1.68 23.12 -4.97
N LEU A 277 -0.65 23.72 -4.35
CA LEU A 277 -0.31 23.49 -2.94
C LEU A 277 -1.42 23.98 -2.01
N GLU A 278 -1.97 25.18 -2.26
CA GLU A 278 -3.06 25.74 -1.46
C GLU A 278 -4.32 24.89 -1.55
N ARG A 279 -4.69 24.46 -2.77
CA ARG A 279 -5.84 23.57 -2.99
C ARG A 279 -5.69 22.25 -2.23
N PHE A 280 -4.51 21.63 -2.31
CA PHE A 280 -4.24 20.40 -1.58
C PHE A 280 -4.32 20.61 -0.06
N ALA A 281 -3.63 21.62 0.49
CA ALA A 281 -3.61 21.88 1.93
C ALA A 281 -5.01 22.14 2.48
N ARG A 282 -5.80 22.97 1.79
CA ARG A 282 -7.19 23.26 2.15
C ARG A 282 -8.05 21.99 2.14
N ALA A 283 -8.01 21.23 1.04
CA ALA A 283 -8.76 19.98 0.92
C ALA A 283 -8.37 18.96 1.99
N ALA A 284 -7.08 18.90 2.36
CA ALA A 284 -6.58 18.01 3.41
C ALA A 284 -7.09 18.44 4.80
N HIS A 285 -7.10 19.73 5.12
CA HIS A 285 -7.67 20.25 6.36
C HIS A 285 -9.18 20.01 6.45
N ASP A 286 -9.91 20.33 5.38
CA ASP A 286 -11.34 20.11 5.27
C ASP A 286 -11.65 18.62 5.48
N ARG A 287 -10.92 17.74 4.78
CA ARG A 287 -11.04 16.29 4.96
C ARG A 287 -10.72 15.82 6.37
N SER A 288 -9.69 16.38 7.00
CA SER A 288 -9.34 16.02 8.38
C SER A 288 -10.43 16.42 9.38
N GLY A 289 -11.15 17.50 9.12
CA GLY A 289 -12.26 17.99 9.96
C GLY A 289 -13.53 17.13 9.88
N GLU A 290 -13.63 16.25 8.89
CA GLU A 290 -14.80 15.36 8.72
C GLU A 290 -14.72 14.07 9.52
N PHE A 291 -13.55 13.73 10.05
CA PHE A 291 -13.39 12.51 10.84
C PHE A 291 -14.10 12.63 12.19
N PRO A 292 -14.66 11.53 12.72
CA PRO A 292 -15.38 11.55 13.99
C PRO A 292 -14.47 11.77 15.22
N SER A 293 -13.15 11.72 15.02
CA SER A 293 -12.13 11.92 16.05
C SER A 293 -10.88 12.55 15.45
N THR A 294 -10.04 13.13 16.30
CA THR A 294 -8.70 13.63 16.01
C THR A 294 -7.65 12.50 16.07
N VAL A 295 -6.37 12.83 15.83
CA VAL A 295 -5.26 11.87 16.03
C VAL A 295 -5.08 11.57 17.52
N ASP A 296 -4.99 12.60 18.36
CA ASP A 296 -4.77 12.47 19.80
C ASP A 296 -5.89 11.67 20.49
N GLU A 297 -7.16 11.89 20.10
CA GLU A 297 -8.29 11.11 20.63
C GLU A 297 -8.21 9.63 20.26
N ASP A 298 -7.72 9.31 19.06
CA ASP A 298 -7.52 7.92 18.64
C ASP A 298 -6.36 7.26 19.36
N GLU A 299 -5.26 7.98 19.60
CA GLU A 299 -4.13 7.48 20.36
C GLU A 299 -4.54 7.15 21.80
N LEU A 300 -5.30 8.04 22.44
CA LEU A 300 -5.87 7.80 23.78
C LEU A 300 -6.80 6.58 23.78
N LYS A 301 -7.70 6.50 22.79
CA LYS A 301 -8.61 5.36 22.64
C LYS A 301 -7.83 4.05 22.47
N LEU A 302 -6.77 4.05 21.67
CA LEU A 302 -5.92 2.90 21.42
C LEU A 302 -5.17 2.46 22.68
N GLU A 303 -4.66 3.42 23.47
CA GLU A 303 -4.01 3.16 24.75
C GLU A 303 -4.98 2.54 25.76
N ASP A 304 -6.21 3.07 25.85
CA ASP A 304 -7.26 2.54 26.73
C ASP A 304 -7.66 1.11 26.36
N ILE A 305 -7.83 0.82 25.07
CA ILE A 305 -8.12 -0.55 24.59
C ILE A 305 -6.97 -1.49 24.99
N ARG A 306 -5.71 -1.11 24.73
CA ARG A 306 -4.55 -1.93 25.08
C ARG A 306 -4.45 -2.18 26.58
N LYS A 307 -4.71 -1.18 27.42
CA LYS A 307 -4.77 -1.34 28.88
C LYS A 307 -5.87 -2.30 29.31
N SER A 308 -7.05 -2.22 28.68
CA SER A 308 -8.16 -3.13 28.99
C SER A 308 -7.85 -4.59 28.63
N MET A 309 -7.10 -4.83 27.55
CA MET A 309 -6.64 -6.18 27.18
C MET A 309 -5.73 -6.79 28.24
N LEU A 310 -4.84 -5.99 28.85
CA LEU A 310 -3.92 -6.47 29.90
C LEU A 310 -4.63 -6.88 31.20
N VAL A 311 -5.88 -6.47 31.41
CA VAL A 311 -6.67 -6.81 32.61
C VAL A 311 -7.63 -7.99 32.35
N SER A 312 -7.85 -8.34 31.08
CA SER A 312 -8.86 -9.31 30.64
C SER A 312 -8.30 -10.73 30.51
N ASP A 313 -7.96 -11.37 31.63
CA ASP A 313 -7.19 -12.63 31.65
C ASP A 313 -7.96 -13.92 31.26
N GLY A 314 -9.12 -13.89 30.60
CA GLY A 314 -9.94 -15.12 30.54
C GLY A 314 -10.98 -15.35 29.47
N ASP A 315 -11.19 -14.47 28.48
CA ASP A 315 -12.19 -14.72 27.43
C ASP A 315 -11.57 -14.66 26.02
N GLY A 316 -11.05 -15.81 25.56
CA GLY A 316 -10.33 -15.92 24.30
C GLY A 316 -11.17 -15.63 23.05
N GLY A 317 -12.50 -15.68 23.14
CA GLY A 317 -13.40 -15.43 22.00
C GLY A 317 -13.47 -13.96 21.58
N ASN A 318 -13.16 -13.01 22.47
CA ASN A 318 -13.28 -11.58 22.19
C ASN A 318 -11.96 -10.94 21.72
N ILE A 319 -10.84 -11.67 21.74
CA ILE A 319 -9.51 -11.11 21.46
C ILE A 319 -9.37 -10.69 19.99
N SER A 320 -9.81 -11.52 19.05
CA SER A 320 -9.72 -11.24 17.61
C SER A 320 -10.51 -9.98 17.21
N ASN A 321 -11.69 -9.79 17.81
CA ASN A 321 -12.51 -8.60 17.60
C ASN A 321 -11.80 -7.33 18.09
N VAL A 322 -11.10 -7.42 19.22
CA VAL A 322 -10.34 -6.29 19.78
C VAL A 322 -9.11 -5.97 18.91
N GLU A 323 -8.42 -6.98 18.39
CA GLU A 323 -7.31 -6.78 17.45
C GLU A 323 -7.76 -6.08 16.16
N ASP A 324 -8.91 -6.47 15.59
CA ASP A 324 -9.49 -5.81 14.41
C ASP A 324 -9.79 -4.33 14.70
N VAL A 325 -10.34 -4.00 15.88
CA VAL A 325 -10.59 -2.60 16.31
C VAL A 325 -9.26 -1.83 16.48
N ILE A 326 -8.25 -2.44 17.12
CA ILE A 326 -6.92 -1.85 17.28
C ILE A 326 -6.31 -1.53 15.92
N ASN A 327 -6.42 -2.46 14.96
CA ASN A 327 -5.91 -2.29 13.62
C ASN A 327 -6.65 -1.16 12.89
N ALA A 328 -7.98 -1.10 12.99
CA ALA A 328 -8.80 -0.05 12.38
C ALA A 328 -8.43 1.35 12.89
N ILE A 329 -8.28 1.50 14.20
CA ILE A 329 -7.87 2.76 14.84
C ILE A 329 -6.44 3.13 14.44
N SER A 330 -5.52 2.16 14.42
CA SER A 330 -4.13 2.40 14.02
C SER A 330 -4.02 2.87 12.57
N TYR A 331 -4.81 2.29 11.66
CA TYR A 331 -4.90 2.76 10.27
C TYR A 331 -5.47 4.17 10.17
N ARG A 332 -6.52 4.48 10.94
CA ARG A 332 -7.12 5.82 10.99
C ARG A 332 -6.13 6.88 11.50
N ILE A 333 -5.32 6.55 12.51
CA ILE A 333 -4.21 7.40 12.99
C ILE A 333 -3.20 7.61 11.86
N ALA A 334 -2.73 6.53 11.23
CA ALA A 334 -1.73 6.62 10.17
C ALA A 334 -2.19 7.50 9.00
N PHE A 335 -3.44 7.33 8.55
CA PHE A 335 -4.03 8.16 7.51
C PHE A 335 -4.10 9.64 7.92
N LYS A 336 -4.67 9.94 9.09
CA LYS A 336 -4.83 11.34 9.56
C LYS A 336 -3.49 12.03 9.76
N SER A 337 -2.53 11.35 10.37
CA SER A 337 -1.17 11.88 10.57
C SER A 337 -0.47 12.14 9.24
N ALA A 338 -0.58 11.23 8.27
CA ALA A 338 0.00 11.44 6.94
C ALA A 338 -0.69 12.59 6.18
N LEU A 339 -2.01 12.70 6.27
CA LEU A 339 -2.80 13.77 5.64
C LEU A 339 -2.43 15.16 6.21
N LEU A 340 -2.45 15.31 7.54
CA LEU A 340 -2.11 16.56 8.21
C LEU A 340 -0.63 16.93 8.02
N GLY A 341 0.27 15.94 8.13
CA GLY A 341 1.70 16.14 7.85
C GLY A 341 1.96 16.64 6.43
N SER A 342 1.25 16.07 5.45
CA SER A 342 1.35 16.51 4.04
C SER A 342 0.78 17.92 3.83
N ALA A 343 -0.30 18.28 4.52
CA ALA A 343 -0.88 19.63 4.46
C ALA A 343 0.11 20.68 5.00
N LEU A 344 0.67 20.42 6.19
CA LEU A 344 1.71 21.28 6.79
C LEU A 344 2.94 21.41 5.90
N TYR A 345 3.35 20.31 5.25
CA TYR A 345 4.46 20.35 4.30
C TYR A 345 4.15 21.23 3.09
N ALA A 346 2.94 21.15 2.52
CA ALA A 346 2.50 22.01 1.44
C ALA A 346 2.56 23.50 1.83
N GLU A 347 2.06 23.82 3.03
CA GLU A 347 2.08 25.18 3.60
C GLU A 347 3.49 25.72 3.79
N LEU A 348 4.41 24.89 4.28
CA LEU A 348 5.82 25.25 4.41
C LEU A 348 6.43 25.63 3.06
N ILE A 349 6.20 24.82 2.01
CA ILE A 349 6.71 25.11 0.67
C ILE A 349 6.09 26.40 0.11
N MET A 350 4.79 26.64 0.33
CA MET A 350 4.16 27.91 -0.05
C MET A 350 4.81 29.11 0.65
N ALA A 351 5.01 29.04 1.97
CA ALA A 351 5.63 30.11 2.73
C ALA A 351 7.06 30.43 2.23
N THR A 352 7.87 29.39 1.93
CA THR A 352 9.19 29.57 1.33
C THR A 352 9.12 30.30 -0.02
N LYS A 353 8.18 29.91 -0.89
CA LYS A 353 7.99 30.55 -2.20
C LYS A 353 7.58 32.01 -2.09
N PHE A 354 6.73 32.37 -1.12
CA PHE A 354 6.35 33.76 -0.89
C PHE A 354 7.55 34.62 -0.46
N ASN A 355 8.37 34.13 0.47
CA ASN A 355 9.58 34.84 0.90
C ASN A 355 10.60 35.03 -0.24
N GLU A 356 10.71 34.07 -1.16
CA GLU A 356 11.56 34.18 -2.36
C GLU A 356 11.05 35.24 -3.36
N ILE A 357 9.75 35.54 -3.36
CA ILE A 357 9.18 36.59 -4.20
C ILE A 357 9.44 37.96 -3.57
N GLU A 358 9.16 38.11 -2.27
CA GLU A 358 9.40 39.37 -1.54
C GLU A 358 10.88 39.79 -1.59
N SER A 359 11.80 38.84 -1.40
CA SER A 359 13.25 39.11 -1.49
C SER A 359 13.74 39.50 -2.89
N LYS A 360 13.00 39.16 -3.95
CA LYS A 360 13.30 39.59 -5.32
C LYS A 360 12.70 40.96 -5.66
N GLU A 361 11.70 41.43 -4.92
CA GLU A 361 11.13 42.77 -5.11
C GLU A 361 11.94 43.86 -4.38
N GLU A 362 12.74 43.49 -3.38
CA GLU A 362 13.63 44.42 -2.65
C GLU A 362 14.98 44.69 -3.35
N LEU A 363 15.33 43.90 -4.37
CA LEU A 363 16.56 44.01 -5.16
C LEU A 363 16.31 44.76 -6.48
#